data_AF-A0A945GS75-F1
#
_entry.id   AF-A0A945GS75-F1
#
_cell.length_a   1.000
_cell.length_b   1.000
_cell.length_c   1.000
_cell.angle_alpha   90.00
_cell.angle_beta   90.00
_cell.angle_gamma   90.00
#
_symmetry.space_group_name_H-M   'P 1'
#
loop_
_entity.id
_entity.type
_entity.pdbx_description
1 polymer ?
#
loop_
_entity_poly.entity_id
_entity_poly.type
_entity_poly.pdbx_seq_one_letter_code
_entity_poly.pdbx_strand_id
1 'polypeptide(L)'
;MKRMLFCGALLLLVLCGSGIAQQPAGMVLYFQSGDEVYLLLAEHAGSQRGWAGFGGGPREGETVAETAAHKTEEESRGYFKRGDLLEKIKGQEPLMDGDFASYFAEVDFVPVQRVMNNPVPKKNDAYLERSTFAWIPYSAVEGYLQEDIDRKKKYTIDPAYLPAGSQTQWFWPLWLGNMRKAVVAQALPWEEK
;
A
#
# COMPACT_ATOMS: atom_id res chain seq x y z
N MET A 1 69.06 26.76 -4.45
CA MET A 1 69.03 25.64 -5.41
C MET A 1 67.77 24.82 -5.13
N LYS A 2 66.64 25.12 -5.80
CA LYS A 2 65.93 24.22 -6.74
C LYS A 2 66.29 22.73 -6.62
N ARG A 3 65.31 21.90 -6.25
CA ARG A 3 64.78 20.80 -7.08
C ARG A 3 63.40 20.36 -6.57
N MET A 4 62.39 20.58 -7.42
CA MET A 4 61.10 19.89 -7.43
C MET A 4 61.28 18.46 -7.94
N LEU A 5 60.37 17.55 -7.56
CA LEU A 5 59.81 16.42 -8.33
C LEU A 5 58.79 15.70 -7.42
N PHE A 6 57.49 16.04 -7.46
CA PHE A 6 56.40 15.56 -8.32
C PHE A 6 55.96 14.09 -8.15
N CYS A 7 54.63 13.96 -8.09
CA CYS A 7 53.77 12.86 -8.54
C CYS A 7 53.46 11.71 -7.58
N GLY A 8 52.18 11.61 -7.21
CA GLY A 8 51.58 10.34 -6.76
C GLY A 8 50.37 10.42 -5.84
N ALA A 9 49.60 11.51 -5.77
CA ALA A 9 48.33 11.50 -5.04
C ALA A 9 47.24 10.85 -5.91
N LEU A 10 47.15 9.52 -5.83
CA LEU A 10 46.06 8.74 -6.41
C LEU A 10 44.81 8.97 -5.56
N LEU A 11 43.98 9.95 -5.95
CA LEU A 11 42.63 10.10 -5.41
C LEU A 11 41.77 8.94 -5.93
N LEU A 12 41.60 7.90 -5.12
CA LEU A 12 40.55 6.90 -5.28
C LEU A 12 39.22 7.58 -4.95
N LEU A 13 38.51 8.01 -6.00
CA LEU A 13 37.08 8.30 -5.98
C LEU A 13 36.35 7.01 -5.63
N VAL A 14 36.14 6.80 -4.32
CA VAL A 14 35.18 5.83 -3.83
C VAL A 14 33.80 6.42 -4.12
N LEU A 15 33.28 6.12 -5.32
CA LEU A 15 31.85 6.14 -5.59
C LEU A 15 31.24 5.07 -4.68
N CYS A 16 30.94 5.44 -3.43
CA CYS A 16 29.89 4.79 -2.67
C CYS A 16 28.59 5.03 -3.44
N GLY A 17 28.31 4.18 -4.43
CA GLY A 17 26.97 3.98 -4.90
C GLY A 17 26.18 3.46 -3.71
N SER A 18 25.59 4.37 -2.94
CA SER A 18 24.51 4.03 -2.03
C SER A 18 23.42 3.44 -2.92
N GLY A 19 23.39 2.12 -3.05
CA GLY A 19 22.21 1.43 -3.53
C GLY A 19 21.10 1.84 -2.59
N ILE A 20 20.29 2.81 -3.00
CA ILE A 20 19.08 3.18 -2.27
C ILE A 20 18.24 1.90 -2.32
N ALA A 21 18.17 1.19 -1.20
CA ALA A 21 17.25 0.08 -1.07
C ALA A 21 15.88 0.63 -1.43
N GLN A 22 15.26 0.06 -2.47
CA GLN A 22 13.99 0.55 -2.96
C GLN A 22 12.96 0.46 -1.82
N GLN A 23 12.09 1.48 -1.73
CA GLN A 23 11.18 1.64 -0.60
C GLN A 23 9.98 0.69 -0.74
N PRO A 24 9.50 0.08 0.35
CA PRO A 24 8.21 -0.62 0.31
C PRO A 24 7.09 0.36 0.00
N ALA A 25 6.10 -0.09 -0.77
CA ALA A 25 5.03 0.77 -1.22
C ALA A 25 3.71 0.02 -1.39
N GLY A 26 2.61 0.77 -1.36
CA GLY A 26 1.26 0.22 -1.46
C GLY A 26 0.24 1.20 -2.00
N MET A 27 -0.98 0.71 -2.20
CA MET A 27 -2.12 1.50 -2.66
C MET A 27 -3.34 1.28 -1.77
N VAL A 28 -4.03 2.38 -1.53
CA VAL A 28 -5.42 2.39 -1.06
C VAL A 28 -6.29 2.50 -2.30
N LEU A 29 -6.95 1.40 -2.65
CA LEU A 29 -7.96 1.40 -3.70
C LEU A 29 -9.29 1.85 -3.12
N TYR A 30 -9.91 2.84 -3.74
CA TYR A 30 -11.18 3.38 -3.27
C TYR A 30 -12.13 3.67 -4.42
N PHE A 31 -13.42 3.73 -4.12
CA PHE A 31 -14.42 4.36 -4.99
C PHE A 31 -15.33 5.26 -4.15
N GLN A 32 -15.92 6.26 -4.79
CA GLN A 32 -16.88 7.15 -4.14
C GLN A 32 -18.30 6.88 -4.66
N SER A 33 -19.29 6.87 -3.77
CA SER A 33 -20.71 6.79 -4.12
C SER A 33 -21.51 7.77 -3.26
N GLY A 34 -21.94 8.87 -3.87
CA GLY A 34 -22.51 9.99 -3.13
C GLY A 34 -21.46 10.61 -2.21
N ASP A 35 -21.83 10.79 -0.94
CA ASP A 35 -20.97 11.40 0.09
C ASP A 35 -20.11 10.36 0.83
N GLU A 36 -20.20 9.08 0.47
CA GLU A 36 -19.44 8.00 1.12
C GLU A 36 -18.30 7.50 0.22
N VAL A 37 -17.16 7.20 0.86
CA VAL A 37 -16.01 6.58 0.22
C VAL A 37 -15.90 5.14 0.71
N TYR A 38 -15.62 4.23 -0.20
CA TYR A 38 -15.45 2.81 0.10
C TYR A 38 -14.03 2.39 -0.23
N LEU A 39 -13.37 1.75 0.73
CA LEU A 39 -12.01 1.27 0.63
C LEU A 39 -12.02 -0.23 0.35
N LEU A 40 -11.30 -0.68 -0.69
CA LEU A 40 -11.13 -2.11 -0.92
C LEU A 40 -10.04 -2.63 0.03
N LEU A 41 -10.46 -3.41 1.01
CA LEU A 41 -9.57 -4.05 1.94
C LEU A 41 -9.58 -5.56 1.73
N ALA A 42 -8.48 -6.19 2.13
CA ALA A 42 -8.35 -7.63 2.08
C ALA A 42 -7.78 -8.21 3.38
N GLU A 43 -8.36 -9.33 3.80
CA GLU A 43 -7.87 -10.11 4.92
C GLU A 43 -6.55 -10.79 4.56
N HIS A 44 -5.59 -10.71 5.47
CA HIS A 44 -4.30 -11.36 5.30
C HIS A 44 -4.40 -12.88 5.54
N ALA A 45 -4.16 -13.67 4.50
CA ALA A 45 -4.32 -15.12 4.52
C ALA A 45 -3.40 -15.79 5.55
N GLY A 46 -3.93 -16.79 6.27
CA GLY A 46 -3.17 -17.63 7.20
C GLY A 46 -2.53 -16.88 8.38
N SER A 47 -3.00 -15.66 8.68
CA SER A 47 -2.39 -14.81 9.71
C SER A 47 -3.43 -14.16 10.61
N GLN A 48 -2.97 -13.54 11.69
CA GLN A 48 -3.79 -12.72 12.59
C GLN A 48 -3.55 -11.22 12.41
N ARG A 49 -2.91 -10.81 11.29
CA ARG A 49 -2.61 -9.39 11.01
C ARG A 49 -3.89 -8.55 10.85
N GLY A 50 -4.95 -9.15 10.30
CA GLY A 50 -6.22 -8.48 10.06
C GLY A 50 -6.39 -8.01 8.62
N TRP A 51 -7.24 -7.00 8.44
CA TRP A 51 -7.62 -6.42 7.15
C TRP A 51 -6.84 -5.14 6.83
N ALA A 52 -6.42 -4.97 5.58
CA ALA A 52 -5.69 -3.79 5.14
C ALA A 52 -5.85 -3.57 3.63
N GLY A 53 -5.39 -2.40 3.15
CA GLY A 53 -5.07 -2.20 1.74
C GLY A 53 -3.85 -3.02 1.29
N PHE A 54 -3.36 -2.72 0.10
CA PHE A 54 -2.36 -3.54 -0.58
C PHE A 54 -0.97 -2.92 -0.50
N GLY A 55 0.08 -3.73 -0.42
CA GLY A 55 1.44 -3.21 -0.44
C GLY A 55 2.50 -4.14 0.14
N GLY A 56 3.75 -3.87 -0.21
CA GLY A 56 4.88 -4.66 0.27
C GLY A 56 6.21 -4.18 -0.30
N GLY A 57 7.20 -5.05 -0.25
CA GLY A 57 8.56 -4.75 -0.69
C GLY A 57 8.72 -4.68 -2.21
N PRO A 58 9.73 -3.93 -2.69
CA PRO A 58 10.02 -3.76 -4.10
C PRO A 58 10.70 -4.99 -4.72
N ARG A 59 10.77 -5.00 -6.05
CA ARG A 59 11.74 -5.79 -6.80
C ARG A 59 12.90 -4.92 -7.27
N GLU A 60 14.03 -5.56 -7.55
CA GLU A 60 15.20 -4.89 -8.12
C GLU A 60 14.81 -4.10 -9.38
N GLY A 61 15.19 -2.82 -9.39
CA GLY A 61 14.92 -1.91 -10.51
C GLY A 61 13.55 -1.24 -10.50
N GLU A 62 12.62 -1.59 -9.61
CA GLU A 62 11.32 -0.90 -9.52
C GLU A 62 11.44 0.50 -8.89
N THR A 63 10.71 1.45 -9.45
CA THR A 63 10.37 2.71 -8.80
C THR A 63 9.33 2.47 -7.69
N VAL A 64 9.17 3.44 -6.78
CA VAL A 64 8.20 3.36 -5.69
C VAL A 64 6.75 3.19 -6.21
N ALA A 65 6.39 3.89 -7.28
CA ALA A 65 5.08 3.76 -7.93
C ALA A 65 4.89 2.37 -8.56
N GLU A 66 5.93 1.83 -9.22
CA GLU A 66 5.90 0.48 -9.78
C GLU A 66 5.73 -0.58 -8.70
N THR A 67 6.43 -0.46 -7.57
CA THR A 67 6.26 -1.34 -6.42
C THR A 67 4.83 -1.28 -5.87
N ALA A 68 4.26 -0.09 -5.70
CA ALA A 68 2.87 0.05 -5.24
C ALA A 68 1.87 -0.63 -6.19
N ALA A 69 2.03 -0.41 -7.50
CA ALA A 69 1.14 -0.97 -8.53
C ALA A 69 1.31 -2.49 -8.67
N HIS A 70 2.56 -2.97 -8.63
CA HIS A 70 2.90 -4.39 -8.67
C HIS A 70 2.33 -5.14 -7.47
N LYS A 71 2.56 -4.64 -6.25
CA LYS A 71 2.06 -5.27 -5.03
C LYS A 71 0.53 -5.31 -4.99
N THR A 72 -0.10 -4.23 -5.45
CA THR A 72 -1.56 -4.16 -5.58
C THR A 72 -2.10 -5.13 -6.63
N GLU A 73 -1.45 -5.25 -7.78
CA GLU A 73 -1.77 -6.27 -8.79
C GLU A 73 -1.69 -7.67 -8.19
N GLU A 74 -0.61 -8.01 -7.48
CA GLU A 74 -0.46 -9.34 -6.87
C GLU A 74 -1.52 -9.63 -5.83
N GLU A 75 -1.67 -8.75 -4.84
CA GLU A 75 -2.55 -8.95 -3.70
C GLU A 75 -4.04 -8.83 -4.06
N SER A 76 -4.36 -8.22 -5.22
CA SER A 76 -5.69 -8.26 -5.83
C SER A 76 -5.89 -9.45 -6.78
N ARG A 77 -5.03 -10.46 -6.68
CA ARG A 77 -5.08 -11.70 -7.47
C ARG A 77 -4.90 -11.46 -8.98
N GLY A 78 -4.31 -10.33 -9.35
CA GLY A 78 -4.14 -9.85 -10.72
C GLY A 78 -5.40 -9.25 -11.33
N TYR A 79 -6.44 -8.94 -10.54
CA TYR A 79 -7.67 -8.32 -11.04
C TYR A 79 -7.40 -6.88 -11.51
N PHE A 80 -6.84 -6.05 -10.62
CA PHE A 80 -6.40 -4.71 -10.99
C PHE A 80 -5.02 -4.80 -11.66
N LYS A 81 -4.93 -4.34 -12.91
CA LYS A 81 -3.71 -4.46 -13.70
C LYS A 81 -2.74 -3.36 -13.35
N ARG A 82 -1.45 -3.71 -13.28
CA ARG A 82 -0.37 -2.77 -12.98
C ARG A 82 -0.38 -1.53 -13.86
N GLY A 83 -0.58 -1.69 -15.17
CA GLY A 83 -0.60 -0.57 -16.12
C GLY A 83 -1.72 0.42 -15.82
N ASP A 84 -2.93 -0.08 -15.53
CA ASP A 84 -4.08 0.76 -15.19
C ASP A 84 -3.85 1.48 -13.86
N LEU A 85 -3.31 0.77 -12.85
CA LEU A 85 -2.96 1.33 -11.55
C LEU A 85 -1.91 2.44 -11.67
N LEU A 86 -0.87 2.26 -12.48
CA LEU A 86 0.16 3.27 -12.73
C LEU A 86 -0.42 4.54 -13.37
N GLU A 87 -1.35 4.41 -14.32
CA GLU A 87 -2.00 5.58 -14.92
C GLU A 87 -2.89 6.31 -13.89
N LYS A 88 -3.56 5.58 -12.98
CA LYS A 88 -4.38 6.18 -11.92
C LYS A 88 -3.59 7.04 -10.93
N ILE A 89 -2.33 6.69 -10.66
CA ILE A 89 -1.47 7.42 -9.70
C ILE A 89 -0.44 8.32 -10.38
N LYS A 90 -0.58 8.55 -11.69
CA LYS A 90 0.39 9.30 -12.47
C LYS A 90 0.48 10.74 -12.00
N GLY A 91 1.70 11.15 -11.63
CA GLY A 91 1.96 12.49 -11.11
C GLY A 91 1.52 12.70 -9.66
N GLN A 92 1.02 11.66 -8.98
CA GLN A 92 0.79 11.69 -7.54
C GLN A 92 2.14 11.57 -6.82
N GLU A 93 2.39 12.45 -5.85
CA GLU A 93 3.46 12.24 -4.87
C GLU A 93 2.94 11.28 -3.78
N PRO A 94 3.69 10.23 -3.42
CA PRO A 94 3.24 9.30 -2.39
C PRO A 94 3.25 9.95 -1.01
N LEU A 95 2.30 9.54 -0.17
CA LEU A 95 2.37 9.82 1.25
C LEU A 95 3.38 8.88 1.92
N MET A 96 4.36 9.44 2.62
CA MET A 96 5.38 8.67 3.34
C MET A 96 5.03 8.50 4.82
N ASP A 97 5.07 7.25 5.31
CA ASP A 97 5.14 6.91 6.74
C ASP A 97 6.39 6.06 7.00
N GLY A 98 7.43 6.71 7.55
CA GLY A 98 8.76 6.10 7.63
C GLY A 98 9.32 5.83 6.23
N ASP A 99 9.61 4.56 5.95
CA ASP A 99 10.08 4.08 4.64
C ASP A 99 8.96 3.58 3.73
N PHE A 100 7.71 3.51 4.22
CA PHE A 100 6.58 3.02 3.44
C PHE A 100 5.89 4.15 2.68
N ALA A 101 5.73 3.98 1.38
CA ALA A 101 5.03 4.90 0.49
C ALA A 101 3.58 4.45 0.21
N SER A 102 2.61 5.33 0.41
CA SER A 102 1.19 5.06 0.12
C SER A 102 0.69 5.94 -1.01
N TYR A 103 0.06 5.31 -2.00
CA TYR A 103 -0.70 5.99 -3.05
C TYR A 103 -2.20 5.76 -2.86
N PHE A 104 -3.02 6.63 -3.44
CA PHE A 104 -4.47 6.51 -3.42
C PHE A 104 -4.99 6.47 -4.84
N ALA A 105 -5.64 5.37 -5.22
CA ALA A 105 -6.14 5.18 -6.57
C ALA A 105 -7.66 5.00 -6.56
N GLU A 106 -8.36 5.92 -7.21
CA GLU A 106 -9.79 5.79 -7.47
C GLU A 106 -10.01 4.74 -8.57
N VAL A 107 -10.85 3.75 -8.27
CA VAL A 107 -11.20 2.65 -9.18
C VAL A 107 -12.71 2.53 -9.29
N ASP A 108 -13.17 1.93 -10.38
CA ASP A 108 -14.59 1.63 -10.52
C ASP A 108 -15.03 0.59 -9.48
N PHE A 109 -16.26 0.73 -8.98
CA PHE A 109 -16.85 -0.30 -8.12
C PHE A 109 -16.89 -1.64 -8.85
N VAL A 110 -16.46 -2.68 -8.15
CA VAL A 110 -16.56 -4.06 -8.59
C VAL A 110 -17.08 -4.93 -7.44
N PRO A 111 -18.02 -5.86 -7.69
CA PRO A 111 -18.35 -6.88 -6.69
C PRO A 111 -17.09 -7.66 -6.29
N VAL A 112 -16.78 -7.72 -5.00
CA VAL A 112 -15.55 -8.35 -4.48
C VAL A 112 -15.39 -9.80 -4.93
N GLN A 113 -16.50 -10.48 -5.25
CA GLN A 113 -16.50 -11.82 -5.83
C GLN A 113 -15.78 -11.89 -7.18
N ARG A 114 -15.76 -10.82 -7.99
CA ARG A 114 -14.99 -10.80 -9.24
C ARG A 114 -13.49 -10.75 -8.97
N VAL A 115 -13.05 -10.04 -7.92
CA VAL A 115 -11.65 -10.03 -7.48
C VAL A 115 -11.27 -11.40 -6.91
N MET A 116 -12.07 -11.93 -5.99
CA MET A 116 -11.85 -13.24 -5.36
C MET A 116 -11.79 -14.38 -6.37
N ASN A 117 -12.68 -14.37 -7.37
CA ASN A 117 -12.74 -15.43 -8.39
C ASN A 117 -11.80 -15.18 -9.58
N ASN A 118 -11.02 -14.09 -9.57
CA ASN A 118 -10.04 -13.85 -10.63
C ASN A 118 -8.99 -14.97 -10.64
N PRO A 119 -8.76 -15.64 -11.79
CA PRO A 119 -7.69 -16.62 -11.90
C PRO A 119 -6.34 -15.96 -11.68
N VAL A 120 -5.57 -16.48 -10.72
CA VAL A 120 -4.23 -15.96 -10.47
C VAL A 120 -3.31 -16.27 -11.66
N PRO A 121 -2.54 -15.29 -12.17
CA PRO A 121 -1.63 -15.51 -13.30
C PRO A 121 -0.55 -16.56 -12.99
N LYS A 122 -0.13 -16.63 -11.73
CA LYS A 122 0.84 -17.59 -11.22
C LYS A 122 0.36 -18.06 -9.84
N LYS A 123 0.39 -19.38 -9.61
CA LYS A 123 0.07 -19.97 -8.30
C LYS A 123 1.30 -19.88 -7.39
N ASN A 124 1.57 -18.70 -6.85
CA ASN A 124 2.60 -18.47 -5.85
C ASN A 124 2.02 -17.65 -4.68
N ASP A 125 2.78 -17.55 -3.60
CA ASP A 125 2.34 -16.88 -2.37
C ASP A 125 2.00 -15.41 -2.59
N ALA A 126 2.67 -14.75 -3.54
CA ALA A 126 2.45 -13.33 -3.80
C ALA A 126 1.00 -13.02 -4.23
N TYR A 127 0.37 -13.88 -5.04
CA TYR A 127 -1.03 -13.74 -5.45
C TYR A 127 -2.04 -14.34 -4.45
N LEU A 128 -1.56 -14.97 -3.38
CA LEU A 128 -2.37 -15.71 -2.40
C LEU A 128 -2.20 -15.18 -0.96
N GLU A 129 -1.46 -14.09 -0.78
CA GLU A 129 -1.25 -13.40 0.50
C GLU A 129 -2.56 -12.85 1.09
N ARG A 130 -3.57 -12.62 0.24
CA ARG A 130 -4.90 -12.15 0.62
C ARG A 130 -5.97 -13.21 0.38
N SER A 131 -6.84 -13.43 1.38
CA SER A 131 -7.85 -14.50 1.35
C SER A 131 -9.25 -14.02 0.96
N THR A 132 -9.72 -12.95 1.59
CA THR A 132 -11.07 -12.39 1.42
C THR A 132 -11.00 -10.89 1.22
N PHE A 133 -12.00 -10.32 0.55
CA PHE A 133 -12.03 -8.92 0.13
C PHE A 133 -13.37 -8.29 0.49
N ALA A 134 -13.35 -7.02 0.87
CA ALA A 134 -14.54 -6.26 1.24
C ALA A 134 -14.37 -4.78 0.86
N TRP A 135 -15.46 -4.17 0.43
CA TRP A 135 -15.56 -2.71 0.37
C TRP A 135 -16.02 -2.22 1.74
N ILE A 136 -15.13 -1.57 2.47
CA ILE A 136 -15.40 -1.03 3.81
C ILE A 136 -15.65 0.47 3.67
N PRO A 137 -16.77 1.02 4.16
CA PRO A 137 -17.01 2.45 4.11
C PRO A 137 -15.97 3.18 4.98
N TYR A 138 -15.52 4.35 4.52
CA TYR A 138 -14.52 5.16 5.22
C TYR A 138 -15.05 5.62 6.58
N SER A 139 -16.35 5.87 6.70
CA SER A 139 -17.03 6.13 7.99
C SER A 139 -16.84 5.03 9.05
N ALA A 140 -16.59 3.77 8.64
CA ALA A 140 -16.26 2.69 9.58
C ALA A 140 -14.78 2.70 10.03
N VAL A 141 -13.95 3.56 9.44
CA VAL A 141 -12.51 3.67 9.71
C VAL A 141 -12.17 5.01 10.38
N GLU A 142 -12.78 6.11 9.92
CA GLU A 142 -12.39 7.49 10.24
C GLU A 142 -12.31 7.79 11.75
N GLY A 143 -13.20 7.19 12.54
CA GLY A 143 -13.22 7.36 14.00
C GLY A 143 -11.94 6.81 14.67
N TYR A 144 -11.31 5.79 14.09
CA TYR A 144 -10.04 5.25 14.58
C TYR A 144 -8.84 6.11 14.19
N LEU A 145 -8.98 6.97 13.18
CA LEU A 145 -7.89 7.80 12.67
C LEU A 145 -7.73 9.12 13.42
N GLN A 146 -8.62 9.41 14.38
CA GLN A 146 -8.59 10.64 15.20
C GLN A 146 -7.48 10.61 16.27
N GLU A 147 -7.09 9.42 16.74
CA GLU A 147 -6.05 9.24 17.76
C GLU A 147 -4.88 8.38 17.25
N ASP A 148 -3.73 8.44 17.95
CA ASP A 148 -2.57 7.63 17.60
C ASP A 148 -2.88 6.14 17.66
N ILE A 149 -2.32 5.39 16.70
CA ILE A 149 -2.62 3.97 16.54
C ILE A 149 -1.70 3.14 17.45
N ASP A 150 -2.30 2.49 18.45
CA ASP A 150 -1.65 1.49 19.28
C ASP A 150 -1.51 0.17 18.50
N ARG A 151 -0.27 -0.18 18.18
CA ARG A 151 0.08 -1.40 17.42
C ARG A 151 -0.33 -2.71 18.12
N LYS A 152 -0.65 -2.68 19.42
CA LYS A 152 -1.09 -3.85 20.20
C LYS A 152 -2.61 -3.96 20.30
N LYS A 153 -3.36 -2.91 19.96
CA LYS A 153 -4.82 -2.88 20.02
C LYS A 153 -5.43 -3.52 18.77
N LYS A 154 -6.55 -4.21 18.94
CA LYS A 154 -7.41 -4.66 17.83
C LYS A 154 -8.46 -3.58 17.56
N TYR A 155 -8.46 -3.05 16.33
CA TYR A 155 -9.42 -2.06 15.85
C TYR A 155 -10.50 -2.79 15.08
N THR A 156 -11.63 -3.04 15.72
CA THR A 156 -12.65 -3.95 15.22
C THR A 156 -13.38 -3.40 14.00
N ILE A 157 -13.70 -4.27 13.06
CA ILE A 157 -14.58 -3.97 11.93
C ILE A 157 -15.95 -4.52 12.28
N ASP A 158 -17.01 -3.75 12.02
CA ASP A 158 -18.38 -4.26 12.16
C ASP A 158 -18.53 -5.51 11.25
N PRO A 159 -18.92 -6.67 11.80
CA PRO A 159 -19.12 -7.90 11.02
C PRO A 159 -20.10 -7.74 9.85
N ALA A 160 -21.01 -6.76 9.89
CA ALA A 160 -21.91 -6.46 8.78
C ALA A 160 -21.18 -6.06 7.48
N TYR A 161 -19.94 -5.57 7.58
CA TYR A 161 -19.11 -5.22 6.42
C TYR A 161 -18.20 -6.36 5.93
N LEU A 162 -18.16 -7.48 6.65
CA LEU A 162 -17.25 -8.59 6.34
C LEU A 162 -18.00 -9.75 5.68
N PRO A 163 -17.39 -10.41 4.68
CA PRO A 163 -17.98 -11.61 4.09
C PRO A 163 -18.06 -12.75 5.10
N ALA A 164 -19.03 -13.63 4.93
CA ALA A 164 -19.10 -14.84 5.75
C ALA A 164 -17.82 -15.68 5.59
N GLY A 165 -17.27 -16.16 6.72
CA GLY A 165 -16.06 -16.98 6.75
C GLY A 165 -14.75 -16.21 6.91
N SER A 166 -14.77 -14.89 7.10
CA SER A 166 -13.60 -14.12 7.53
C SER A 166 -13.02 -14.68 8.85
N GLN A 167 -11.70 -14.79 8.92
CA GLN A 167 -10.99 -15.35 10.09
C GLN A 167 -10.68 -14.30 11.16
N THR A 168 -10.67 -13.03 10.76
CA THR A 168 -10.34 -11.87 11.56
C THR A 168 -11.39 -10.78 11.32
N GLN A 169 -11.57 -9.94 12.33
CA GLN A 169 -12.55 -8.85 12.34
C GLN A 169 -11.93 -7.54 12.84
N TRP A 170 -10.67 -7.30 12.48
CA TRP A 170 -9.95 -6.09 12.86
C TRP A 170 -9.09 -5.59 11.71
N PHE A 171 -8.91 -4.28 11.65
CA PHE A 171 -7.92 -3.66 10.77
C PHE A 171 -6.50 -3.99 11.25
N TRP A 172 -5.57 -4.08 10.32
CA TRP A 172 -4.16 -4.20 10.63
C TRP A 172 -3.63 -2.86 11.16
N PRO A 173 -3.09 -2.79 12.39
CA PRO A 173 -2.70 -1.49 12.99
C PRO A 173 -1.62 -0.73 12.21
N LEU A 174 -0.74 -1.41 11.46
CA LEU A 174 0.24 -0.73 10.61
C LEU A 174 -0.44 0.02 9.47
N TRP A 175 -1.42 -0.60 8.81
CA TRP A 175 -2.19 0.06 7.76
C TRP A 175 -3.03 1.23 8.29
N LEU A 176 -3.62 1.10 9.49
CA LEU A 176 -4.28 2.23 10.15
C LEU A 176 -3.31 3.37 10.45
N GLY A 177 -2.06 3.08 10.82
CA GLY A 177 -1.02 4.08 10.98
C GLY A 177 -0.79 4.89 9.71
N ASN A 178 -0.66 4.21 8.57
CA ASN A 178 -0.52 4.85 7.26
C ASN A 178 -1.74 5.72 6.91
N MET A 179 -2.96 5.23 7.16
CA MET A 179 -4.20 6.00 6.94
C MET A 179 -4.28 7.23 7.86
N ARG A 180 -3.90 7.09 9.13
CA ARG A 180 -3.83 8.22 10.06
C ARG A 180 -2.82 9.26 9.58
N LYS A 181 -1.66 8.83 9.06
CA LYS A 181 -0.67 9.74 8.49
C LYS A 181 -1.29 10.58 7.37
N ALA A 182 -2.19 10.00 6.58
CA ALA A 182 -2.89 10.69 5.50
C ALA A 182 -3.85 11.76 6.03
N VAL A 183 -4.64 11.42 7.05
CA VAL A 183 -5.54 12.37 7.74
C VAL A 183 -4.74 13.54 8.33
N VAL A 184 -3.65 13.27 9.05
CA VAL A 184 -2.81 14.31 9.66
C VAL A 184 -2.16 15.20 8.61
N ALA A 185 -1.80 14.64 7.46
CA ALA A 185 -1.21 15.37 6.35
C ALA A 185 -2.24 16.05 5.44
N GLN A 186 -3.54 15.91 5.70
CA GLN A 186 -4.63 16.36 4.82
C GLN A 186 -4.45 15.85 3.38
N ALA A 187 -3.99 14.60 3.26
CA ALA A 187 -3.59 13.98 1.99
C ALA A 187 -4.64 12.98 1.48
N LEU A 188 -5.82 12.91 2.10
CA LEU A 188 -6.91 12.06 1.62
C LEU A 188 -7.57 12.71 0.40
N PRO A 189 -7.60 12.04 -0.77
CA PRO A 189 -8.10 12.65 -2.01
C PRO A 189 -9.59 13.04 -1.99
N TRP A 190 -10.34 12.52 -1.02
CA TRP A 190 -11.76 12.77 -0.87
C TRP A 190 -12.09 13.85 0.17
N GLU A 191 -11.09 14.41 0.86
CA GLU A 191 -11.29 15.54 1.77
C GLU A 191 -11.25 16.90 1.04
N GLU A 192 -10.74 16.96 -0.19
CA GLU A 192 -10.59 18.20 -0.98
C GLU A 192 -11.86 18.64 -1.75
N LYS A 193 -13.06 18.20 -1.35
CA LYS A 193 -14.32 18.51 -2.07
C LYS A 193 -15.27 19.39 -1.28
#